data_AF-B5D878-F1
#
_entry.id   AF-B5D878-F1
#
_cell.length_a   1.000
_cell.length_b   1.000
_cell.length_c   1.000
_cell.angle_alpha   90.00
_cell.angle_beta   90.00
_cell.angle_gamma   90.00
#
_symmetry.space_group_name_H-M   'P 1'
#
loop_
_entity.id
_entity.type
_entity.pdbx_description
1 polymer ?
#
loop_
_entity_poly.entity_id
_entity_poly.type
_entity_poly.pdbx_seq_one_letter_code
_entity_poly.pdbx_strand_id
1 'polypeptide(L)'
;LPVLPPELRPMFQLVGGDLVTSDLNELYRKILYRNNMLIEFLVKNEYTPEGLIICQKRLVQEAVDSLLDNGIRGQPTKDSHNRPYKSFSELLEGKEGRFRENLLGKRVDYSGRSVIVVGPSLSLHQCGLPREIALELFQPFIIRGLIGRYFARNLRAAKDIIRNKEPVIWKILLEVMKGHPVLLNRAPTLHRLGVQAFQPILMDGRAIRLHPLVCAGFNADFDGDQMAVHIPLSLEAQTEARFLMLSNTNLVSP
;
A
#
# COMPACT_ATOMS: atom_id res chain seq x y z
N LEU A 1 -17.30 -22.68 16.15
CA LEU A 1 -17.03 -21.61 15.18
C LEU A 1 -15.84 -20.80 15.69
N PRO A 2 -14.72 -20.71 14.94
CA PRO A 2 -13.56 -19.95 15.36
C PRO A 2 -13.85 -18.45 15.38
N VAL A 3 -13.23 -17.73 16.33
CA VAL A 3 -13.33 -16.27 16.44
C VAL A 3 -12.00 -15.66 16.01
N LEU A 4 -12.05 -14.74 15.04
CA LEU A 4 -10.86 -14.06 14.53
C LEU A 4 -10.18 -13.24 15.65
N PRO A 5 -8.84 -13.19 15.70
CA PRO A 5 -8.12 -12.32 16.64
C PRO A 5 -8.60 -10.87 16.58
N PRO A 6 -8.73 -10.16 17.72
CA PRO A 6 -9.24 -8.79 17.77
C PRO A 6 -8.49 -7.80 16.86
N GLU A 7 -7.18 -8.01 16.65
CA GLU A 7 -6.34 -7.15 15.81
C GLU A 7 -6.79 -7.14 14.34
N LEU A 8 -7.41 -8.23 13.88
CA LEU A 8 -7.93 -8.35 12.51
C LEU A 8 -9.39 -7.87 12.39
N ARG A 9 -10.03 -7.53 13.50
CA ARG A 9 -11.39 -6.96 13.59
C ARG A 9 -11.43 -5.80 14.59
N PRO A 10 -10.65 -4.74 14.34
CA PRO A 10 -10.41 -3.71 15.33
C PRO A 10 -11.66 -2.88 15.64
N MET A 11 -11.62 -2.22 16.79
CA MET A 11 -12.61 -1.25 17.24
C MET A 11 -11.85 -0.03 17.74
N PHE A 12 -12.15 1.14 17.19
CA PHE A 12 -11.47 2.39 17.49
C PHE A 12 -12.47 3.42 17.98
N GLN A 13 -12.05 4.23 18.94
CA GLN A 13 -12.78 5.42 19.33
C GLN A 13 -12.22 6.63 18.58
N LEU A 14 -13.09 7.37 17.90
CA LEU A 14 -12.76 8.63 17.26
C LEU A 14 -12.69 9.75 18.30
N VAL A 15 -12.00 10.84 17.95
CA VAL A 15 -11.78 12.01 18.81
C VAL A 15 -13.11 12.65 19.27
N GLY A 16 -14.23 12.41 18.55
CA GLY A 16 -15.58 12.86 18.92
C GLY A 16 -16.38 11.90 19.81
N GLY A 17 -15.80 10.78 20.26
CA GLY A 17 -16.47 9.77 21.09
C GLY A 17 -17.15 8.64 20.30
N ASP A 18 -17.35 8.81 19.00
CA ASP A 18 -17.91 7.79 18.11
C ASP A 18 -17.02 6.54 18.03
N LEU A 19 -17.64 5.37 18.01
CA LEU A 19 -16.95 4.09 17.90
C LEU A 19 -17.05 3.56 16.47
N VAL A 20 -15.90 3.32 15.86
CA VAL A 20 -15.79 2.63 14.57
C VAL A 20 -15.42 1.18 14.84
N THR A 21 -16.24 0.25 14.36
CA THR A 21 -16.05 -1.19 14.54
C THR A 21 -16.04 -1.90 13.20
N SER A 22 -15.24 -2.97 13.09
CA SER A 22 -15.32 -3.89 11.96
C SER A 22 -16.71 -4.53 11.84
N ASP A 23 -17.19 -4.67 10.60
CA ASP A 23 -18.46 -5.35 10.28
C ASP A 23 -18.50 -6.79 10.82
N LEU A 24 -17.35 -7.47 10.89
CA LEU A 24 -17.24 -8.81 11.48
C LEU A 24 -17.66 -8.84 12.95
N ASN A 25 -17.39 -7.79 13.72
CA ASN A 25 -17.78 -7.74 15.13
C ASN A 25 -19.30 -7.76 15.29
N GLU A 26 -20.02 -7.10 14.37
CA GLU A 26 -21.49 -7.09 14.36
C GLU A 26 -22.07 -8.46 14.02
N LEU A 27 -21.46 -9.14 13.04
CA LEU A 27 -21.84 -10.51 12.66
C LEU A 27 -21.55 -11.51 13.79
N TYR A 28 -20.39 -11.42 14.44
CA TYR A 28 -20.07 -12.20 15.64
C TYR A 28 -21.02 -11.92 16.80
N ARG A 29 -21.34 -10.64 17.06
CA ARG A 29 -22.29 -10.23 18.10
C ARG A 29 -23.67 -10.84 17.88
N LYS A 30 -24.15 -10.84 16.63
CA LYS A 30 -25.43 -11.46 16.26
C LYS A 30 -25.44 -12.96 16.54
N ILE A 31 -24.37 -13.69 16.20
CA ILE A 31 -24.25 -15.13 16.49
C ILE A 31 -24.26 -15.39 18.00
N LEU A 32 -23.45 -14.66 18.77
CA LEU A 32 -23.39 -14.81 20.23
C LEU A 32 -24.75 -14.56 20.87
N TYR A 33 -25.44 -13.48 20.46
CA TYR A 33 -26.77 -13.18 20.94
C TYR A 33 -27.77 -14.30 20.64
N ARG A 34 -27.84 -14.77 19.38
CA ARG A 34 -28.76 -15.85 18.99
C ARG A 34 -28.44 -17.18 19.69
N ASN A 35 -27.16 -17.49 19.86
CA ASN A 35 -26.71 -18.70 20.55
C ASN A 35 -27.06 -18.66 22.05
N ASN A 36 -26.82 -17.54 22.73
CA ASN A 36 -27.18 -17.38 24.13
C ASN A 36 -28.69 -17.45 24.35
N MET A 37 -29.47 -16.81 23.47
CA MET A 37 -30.94 -16.92 23.48
C MET A 37 -31.37 -18.39 23.31
N LEU A 38 -30.81 -19.12 22.35
CA LEU A 38 -31.11 -20.55 22.16
C LEU A 38 -30.78 -21.37 23.40
N ILE A 39 -29.63 -21.14 24.05
CA ILE A 39 -29.25 -21.81 25.30
C ILE A 39 -30.28 -21.52 26.39
N GLU A 40 -30.71 -20.27 26.56
CA GLU A 40 -31.75 -19.93 27.55
C GLU A 40 -33.07 -20.68 27.31
N PHE A 41 -33.52 -20.78 26.06
CA PHE A 41 -34.72 -21.54 25.70
C PHE A 41 -34.59 -23.03 25.99
N LEU A 42 -33.39 -23.59 25.78
CA LEU A 42 -33.06 -24.99 26.09
C LEU A 42 -32.86 -25.25 27.57
N VAL A 43 -32.62 -24.23 28.41
CA VAL A 43 -32.51 -24.40 29.87
C VAL A 43 -33.87 -24.24 30.54
N LYS A 44 -34.73 -23.33 30.05
CA LYS A 44 -36.09 -23.06 30.58
C LYS A 44 -37.13 -24.12 30.14
N ASN A 45 -36.69 -25.35 29.88
CA ASN A 45 -37.35 -26.41 29.10
C ASN A 45 -38.80 -26.81 29.47
N GLU A 46 -39.36 -26.45 30.62
CA GLU A 46 -40.67 -26.98 31.02
C GLU A 46 -41.85 -26.44 30.19
N TYR A 47 -41.71 -25.28 29.52
CA TYR A 47 -42.84 -24.63 28.84
C TYR A 47 -42.53 -24.11 27.44
N THR A 48 -41.36 -24.40 26.87
CA THR A 48 -40.99 -23.88 25.54
C THR A 48 -41.49 -24.81 24.42
N PRO A 49 -42.37 -24.36 23.51
CA PRO A 49 -42.80 -25.14 22.36
C PRO A 49 -41.64 -25.54 21.44
N GLU A 50 -41.64 -26.80 20.97
CA GLU A 50 -40.61 -27.34 20.08
C GLU A 50 -40.44 -26.50 18.79
N GLY A 51 -41.54 -25.98 18.25
CA GLY A 51 -41.53 -25.10 17.08
C GLY A 51 -40.70 -23.82 17.29
N LEU A 52 -40.69 -23.24 18.50
CA LEU A 52 -39.87 -22.07 18.81
C LEU A 52 -38.38 -22.44 18.84
N ILE A 53 -38.03 -23.63 19.33
CA ILE A 53 -36.64 -24.11 19.35
C ILE A 53 -36.13 -24.30 17.92
N ILE A 54 -36.94 -24.87 17.02
CA ILE A 54 -36.61 -25.01 15.59
C ILE A 54 -36.38 -23.64 14.95
N CYS A 55 -37.25 -22.67 15.22
CA CYS A 55 -37.10 -21.30 14.74
C CYS A 55 -35.80 -20.65 15.25
N GLN A 56 -35.44 -20.81 16.53
CA GLN A 56 -34.19 -20.26 17.06
C GLN A 56 -32.96 -20.92 16.46
N LYS A 57 -32.96 -22.25 16.27
CA LYS A 57 -31.89 -22.96 15.56
C LYS A 57 -31.70 -22.43 14.13
N ARG A 58 -32.79 -22.16 13.40
CA ARG A 58 -32.74 -21.53 12.08
C ARG A 58 -32.09 -20.14 12.13
N LEU A 59 -32.45 -19.31 13.11
CA LEU A 59 -31.87 -17.97 13.25
C LEU A 59 -30.37 -18.00 13.60
N VAL A 60 -29.91 -18.99 14.37
CA VAL A 60 -28.48 -19.21 14.61
C VAL A 60 -27.79 -19.62 13.31
N GLN A 61 -28.37 -20.54 12.53
CA GLN A 61 -27.83 -20.94 11.23
C GLN A 61 -27.71 -19.75 10.29
N GLU A 62 -28.75 -18.92 10.15
CA GLU A 62 -28.74 -17.72 9.32
C GLU A 62 -27.69 -16.69 9.77
N ALA A 63 -27.45 -16.57 11.08
CA ALA A 63 -26.41 -15.70 11.61
C ALA A 63 -25.00 -16.22 11.29
N VAL A 64 -24.78 -17.54 11.34
CA VAL A 64 -23.53 -18.18 10.94
C VAL A 64 -23.32 -18.05 9.43
N ASP A 65 -24.36 -18.28 8.62
CA ASP A 65 -24.32 -18.10 7.18
C ASP A 65 -23.94 -16.65 6.83
N SER A 66 -24.55 -15.66 7.50
CA SER A 66 -24.23 -14.24 7.29
C SER A 66 -22.78 -13.88 7.64
N LEU A 67 -22.17 -14.53 8.63
CA LEU A 67 -20.76 -14.30 8.98
C LEU A 67 -19.82 -14.84 7.91
N LEU A 68 -20.07 -16.06 7.43
CA LEU A 68 -19.24 -16.70 6.41
C LEU A 68 -19.42 -16.00 5.07
N ASP A 69 -20.67 -15.84 4.63
CA ASP A 69 -21.02 -15.24 3.36
C ASP A 69 -22.39 -14.56 3.41
N ASN A 70 -22.36 -13.24 3.55
CA ASN A 70 -23.53 -12.39 3.72
C ASN A 70 -24.28 -12.17 2.40
N GLY A 71 -25.17 -13.10 2.06
CA GLY A 71 -26.02 -12.97 0.88
C GLY A 71 -26.34 -14.28 0.18
N ILE A 72 -25.66 -15.38 0.53
CA ILE A 72 -25.89 -16.70 -0.10
C ILE A 72 -27.36 -17.15 -0.04
N ARG A 73 -28.05 -16.91 1.10
CA ARG A 73 -29.39 -17.47 1.35
C ARG A 73 -30.52 -16.44 1.40
N GLY A 74 -30.33 -15.25 0.83
CA GLY A 74 -31.40 -14.26 0.73
C GLY A 74 -30.92 -12.84 0.98
N GLN A 75 -31.75 -12.04 1.67
CA GLN A 75 -31.41 -10.65 1.94
C GLN A 75 -30.21 -10.55 2.90
N PRO A 76 -29.16 -9.79 2.54
CA PRO A 76 -27.99 -9.65 3.38
C PRO A 76 -28.36 -8.94 4.69
N THR A 77 -27.65 -9.29 5.76
CA THR A 77 -27.70 -8.53 7.01
C THR A 77 -27.06 -7.17 6.77
N LYS A 78 -27.76 -6.11 7.14
CA LYS A 78 -27.37 -4.71 6.90
C LYS A 78 -27.25 -3.92 8.20
N ASP A 79 -26.50 -2.83 8.13
CA ASP A 79 -26.41 -1.84 9.20
C ASP A 79 -27.62 -0.89 9.23
N SER A 80 -27.62 0.03 10.19
CA SER A 80 -28.67 1.05 10.36
C SER A 80 -28.81 1.99 9.16
N HIS A 81 -27.77 2.08 8.31
CA HIS A 81 -27.76 2.89 7.09
C HIS A 81 -28.07 2.05 5.83
N ASN A 82 -28.63 0.84 6.01
CA ASN A 82 -29.02 -0.07 4.93
C ASN A 82 -27.83 -0.54 4.06
N ARG A 83 -26.59 -0.43 4.55
CA ARG A 83 -25.38 -0.98 3.92
C ARG A 83 -25.17 -2.43 4.40
N PRO A 84 -24.94 -3.39 3.50
CA PRO A 84 -24.65 -4.76 3.89
C PRO A 84 -23.32 -4.85 4.64
N TYR A 85 -23.29 -5.67 5.70
CA TYR A 85 -22.05 -5.95 6.42
C TYR A 85 -21.11 -6.82 5.57
N LYS A 86 -19.81 -6.49 5.57
CA LYS A 86 -18.80 -7.32 4.90
C LYS A 86 -18.56 -8.64 5.65
N SER A 87 -18.72 -9.76 4.93
CA SER A 87 -18.53 -11.14 5.42
C SER A 87 -17.07 -11.61 5.25
N PHE A 88 -16.77 -12.84 5.68
CA PHE A 88 -15.46 -13.45 5.42
C PHE A 88 -15.19 -13.66 3.92
N SER A 89 -16.16 -14.14 3.15
CA SER A 89 -16.03 -14.28 1.70
C SER A 89 -15.68 -12.95 1.04
N GLU A 90 -16.40 -11.88 1.38
CA GLU A 90 -16.18 -10.54 0.81
C GLU A 90 -14.83 -9.92 1.20
N LEU A 91 -14.28 -10.28 2.37
CA LEU A 91 -12.94 -9.83 2.74
C LEU A 91 -11.85 -10.49 1.88
N LEU A 92 -12.10 -11.67 1.34
CA LEU A 92 -11.13 -12.39 0.50
C LEU A 92 -11.31 -12.04 -0.97
N GLU A 93 -12.56 -11.96 -1.43
CA GLU A 93 -12.92 -11.81 -2.83
C GLU A 93 -13.04 -10.35 -3.29
N GLY A 94 -13.14 -10.15 -4.61
CA GLY A 94 -13.35 -8.83 -5.20
C GLY A 94 -12.06 -8.00 -5.33
N LYS A 95 -12.22 -6.79 -5.89
CA LYS A 95 -11.10 -5.87 -6.15
C LYS A 95 -10.50 -5.31 -4.86
N GLU A 96 -11.34 -5.04 -3.87
CA GLU A 96 -10.96 -4.59 -2.51
C GLU A 96 -10.65 -5.76 -1.57
N GLY A 97 -10.69 -7.00 -2.08
CA GLY A 97 -10.39 -8.20 -1.31
C GLY A 97 -8.90 -8.32 -0.99
N ARG A 98 -8.60 -9.03 0.11
CA ARG A 98 -7.24 -9.23 0.62
C ARG A 98 -6.28 -9.76 -0.44
N PHE A 99 -6.71 -10.67 -1.31
CA PHE A 99 -5.83 -11.24 -2.34
C PHE A 99 -5.36 -10.19 -3.34
N ARG A 100 -6.28 -9.40 -3.90
CA ARG A 100 -5.96 -8.46 -4.97
C ARG A 100 -5.32 -7.18 -4.44
N GLU A 101 -5.87 -6.62 -3.37
CA GLU A 101 -5.42 -5.31 -2.89
C GLU A 101 -4.24 -5.39 -1.93
N ASN A 102 -4.11 -6.45 -1.13
CA ASN A 102 -3.10 -6.53 -0.06
C ASN A 102 -2.00 -7.57 -0.28
N LEU A 103 -2.24 -8.62 -1.07
CA LEU A 103 -1.22 -9.64 -1.36
C LEU A 103 -0.49 -9.34 -2.67
N LEU A 104 -1.22 -9.13 -3.77
CA LEU A 104 -0.63 -8.85 -5.09
C LEU A 104 -0.16 -7.40 -5.22
N GLY A 105 -0.90 -6.46 -4.63
CA GLY A 105 -0.51 -5.06 -4.49
C GLY A 105 -0.14 -4.73 -3.04
N LYS A 106 0.89 -3.92 -2.83
CA LYS A 106 1.21 -3.36 -1.52
C LYS A 106 1.71 -1.94 -1.66
N ARG A 107 1.46 -1.13 -0.63
CA ARG A 107 2.19 0.13 -0.47
C ARG A 107 3.62 -0.21 -0.07
N VAL A 108 4.57 0.50 -0.64
CA VAL A 108 6.01 0.25 -0.46
C VAL A 108 6.71 1.49 0.04
N ASP A 109 7.63 1.31 0.99
CA ASP A 109 8.54 2.36 1.44
C ASP A 109 9.57 2.68 0.35
N TYR A 110 10.39 3.72 0.57
CA TYR A 110 11.40 4.18 -0.40
C TYR A 110 10.83 4.47 -1.78
N SER A 111 9.61 5.02 -1.79
CA SER A 111 8.92 5.43 -3.00
C SER A 111 8.41 6.86 -2.90
N GLY A 112 8.30 7.51 -4.06
CA GLY A 112 7.79 8.88 -4.19
C GLY A 112 7.00 9.03 -5.48
N ARG A 113 6.32 10.15 -5.65
CA ARG A 113 5.61 10.49 -6.89
C ARG A 113 5.71 11.99 -7.16
N SER A 114 5.89 12.37 -8.41
CA SER A 114 5.76 13.76 -8.84
C SER A 114 5.33 13.85 -10.31
N VAL A 115 4.94 15.06 -10.71
CA VAL A 115 4.65 15.42 -12.09
C VAL A 115 5.91 15.25 -12.94
N ILE A 116 5.74 14.76 -14.17
CA ILE A 116 6.84 14.64 -15.13
C ILE A 116 6.92 15.86 -16.05
N VAL A 117 8.14 16.23 -16.41
CA VAL A 117 8.44 17.26 -17.41
C VAL A 117 9.52 16.73 -18.37
N VAL A 118 9.56 17.30 -19.57
CA VAL A 118 10.52 16.88 -20.59
C VAL A 118 11.97 17.23 -20.18
N GLY A 119 12.88 16.27 -20.32
CA GLY A 119 14.32 16.42 -20.07
C GLY A 119 15.15 16.13 -21.32
N PRO A 120 15.18 17.04 -22.32
CA PRO A 120 15.81 16.77 -23.61
C PRO A 120 17.34 16.67 -23.53
N SER A 121 17.95 17.25 -22.50
CA SER A 121 19.41 17.22 -22.29
C SER A 121 19.90 15.97 -21.58
N LEU A 122 18.99 15.08 -21.15
CA LEU A 122 19.35 13.85 -20.46
C LEU A 122 19.84 12.81 -21.46
N SER A 123 20.73 11.92 -21.05
CA SER A 123 20.96 10.69 -21.81
C SER A 123 19.80 9.73 -21.64
N LEU A 124 19.59 8.80 -22.58
CA LEU A 124 18.47 7.85 -22.54
C LEU A 124 18.36 7.07 -21.21
N HIS A 125 19.51 6.69 -20.63
CA HIS A 125 19.62 5.94 -19.37
C HIS A 125 19.50 6.82 -18.11
N GLN A 126 19.22 8.11 -18.24
CA GLN A 126 19.20 9.07 -17.12
C GLN A 126 17.81 9.64 -16.90
N CYS A 127 17.50 9.97 -15.65
CA CYS A 127 16.31 10.74 -15.30
C CYS A 127 16.69 11.88 -14.35
N GLY A 128 15.97 12.99 -14.42
CA GLY A 128 16.13 14.08 -13.45
C GLY A 128 15.29 13.84 -12.21
N LEU A 129 15.91 13.80 -11.03
CA LEU A 129 15.22 13.64 -9.76
C LEU A 129 15.28 14.96 -8.95
N PRO A 130 14.14 15.50 -8.49
CA PRO A 130 14.10 16.66 -7.62
C PRO A 130 14.91 16.48 -6.35
N ARG A 131 15.59 17.55 -5.91
CA ARG A 131 16.38 17.55 -4.67
C ARG A 131 15.61 17.06 -3.44
N GLU A 132 14.38 17.50 -3.27
CA GLU A 132 13.54 17.16 -2.11
C GLU A 132 13.20 15.66 -2.09
N ILE A 133 12.81 15.12 -3.26
CA ILE A 133 12.49 13.70 -3.41
C ILE A 133 13.75 12.86 -3.20
N ALA A 134 14.87 13.24 -3.81
CA ALA A 134 16.13 12.53 -3.66
C ALA A 134 16.61 12.51 -2.19
N LEU A 135 16.48 13.64 -1.48
CA LEU A 135 16.88 13.74 -0.08
C LEU A 135 16.09 12.79 0.82
N GLU A 136 14.76 12.71 0.61
CA GLU A 136 13.89 11.86 1.42
C GLU A 136 14.11 10.37 1.11
N LEU A 137 14.11 10.01 -0.18
CA LEU A 137 14.23 8.60 -0.57
C LEU A 137 15.60 8.01 -0.23
N PHE A 138 16.68 8.80 -0.34
CA PHE A 138 18.04 8.35 -0.01
C PHE A 138 18.44 8.65 1.43
N GLN A 139 17.54 9.13 2.29
CA GLN A 139 17.88 9.60 3.63
C GLN A 139 18.71 8.61 4.46
N PRO A 140 18.43 7.29 4.50
CA PRO A 140 19.23 6.36 5.29
C PRO A 140 20.67 6.21 4.77
N PHE A 141 20.87 6.30 3.45
CA PHE A 141 22.19 6.24 2.83
C PHE A 141 23.00 7.50 3.12
N ILE A 142 22.35 8.67 3.14
CA ILE A 142 22.96 9.95 3.53
C ILE A 142 23.39 9.90 4.98
N ILE A 143 22.52 9.42 5.89
CA ILE A 143 22.84 9.25 7.31
C ILE A 143 24.08 8.37 7.48
N ARG A 144 24.12 7.23 6.78
CA ARG A 144 25.30 6.34 6.79
C ARG A 144 26.56 7.06 6.29
N GLY A 145 26.45 7.84 5.21
CA GLY A 145 27.55 8.63 4.67
C GLY A 145 28.06 9.72 5.63
N LEU A 146 27.16 10.41 6.33
CA LEU A 146 27.49 11.44 7.32
C LEU A 146 28.24 10.87 8.52
N ILE A 147 27.77 9.74 9.05
CA ILE A 147 28.40 9.07 10.19
C ILE A 147 29.74 8.45 9.78
N GLY A 148 29.78 7.75 8.64
CA GLY A 148 31.00 7.07 8.16
C GLY A 148 32.15 8.02 7.82
N ARG A 149 31.86 9.29 7.55
CA ARG A 149 32.87 10.35 7.27
C ARG A 149 33.11 11.28 8.46
N TYR A 150 32.57 10.95 9.62
CA TYR A 150 32.70 11.74 10.85
C TYR A 150 32.12 13.17 10.78
N PHE A 151 31.23 13.46 9.81
CA PHE A 151 30.46 14.71 9.81
C PHE A 151 29.38 14.70 10.91
N ALA A 152 28.85 13.53 11.25
CA ALA A 152 27.89 13.34 12.33
C ALA A 152 28.41 12.31 13.34
N ARG A 153 28.27 12.61 14.63
CA ARG A 153 28.67 11.67 15.71
C ARG A 153 27.68 10.53 15.91
N ASN A 154 26.40 10.75 15.64
CA ASN A 154 25.34 9.78 15.85
C ASN A 154 24.14 10.05 14.91
N LEU A 155 23.15 9.14 14.94
CA LEU A 155 21.94 9.23 14.13
C LEU A 155 21.16 10.54 14.33
N ARG A 156 21.08 11.04 15.57
CA ARG A 156 20.33 12.26 15.88
C ARG A 156 20.99 13.48 15.25
N ALA A 157 22.30 13.63 15.43
CA ALA A 157 23.08 14.69 14.80
C ALA A 157 23.00 14.63 13.27
N ALA A 158 23.05 13.43 12.67
CA ALA A 158 22.89 13.28 11.22
C ALA A 158 21.50 13.74 10.75
N LYS A 159 20.43 13.41 11.48
CA LYS A 159 19.07 13.88 11.19
C LYS A 159 18.93 15.40 11.35
N ASP A 160 19.58 15.98 12.34
CA ASP A 160 19.59 17.44 12.54
C ASP A 160 20.30 18.17 11.40
N ILE A 161 21.47 17.66 10.96
CA ILE A 161 22.18 18.14 9.77
C ILE A 161 21.25 18.11 8.55
N ILE A 162 20.57 16.97 8.32
CA ILE A 162 19.61 16.80 7.21
C ILE A 162 18.46 17.80 7.27
N ARG A 163 17.85 17.98 8.46
CA ARG A 163 16.76 18.94 8.66
C ARG A 163 17.20 20.38 8.38
N ASN A 164 18.45 20.73 8.74
CA ASN A 164 19.02 22.05 8.50
C ASN A 164 19.50 22.27 7.06
N LYS A 165 19.43 21.25 6.18
CA LYS A 165 19.83 21.29 4.76
C LYS A 165 21.27 21.80 4.56
N GLU A 166 22.19 21.41 5.44
CA GLU A 166 23.59 21.79 5.35
C GLU A 166 24.24 21.40 4.00
N PRO A 167 25.18 22.21 3.47
CA PRO A 167 25.73 22.02 2.13
C PRO A 167 26.44 20.68 1.93
N VAL A 168 26.98 20.08 3.01
CA VAL A 168 27.68 18.79 2.97
C VAL A 168 26.78 17.65 2.48
N ILE A 169 25.47 17.74 2.72
CA ILE A 169 24.51 16.71 2.35
C ILE A 169 24.43 16.54 0.84
N TRP A 170 24.46 17.64 0.08
CA TRP A 170 24.35 17.59 -1.38
C TRP A 170 25.53 16.83 -2.00
N LYS A 171 26.73 17.01 -1.45
CA LYS A 171 27.91 16.26 -1.87
C LYS A 171 27.75 14.77 -1.61
N ILE A 172 27.32 14.40 -0.40
CA ILE A 172 27.09 12.99 -0.03
C ILE A 172 25.98 12.38 -0.87
N LEU A 173 24.88 13.11 -1.09
CA LEU A 173 23.75 12.66 -1.90
C LEU A 173 24.17 12.37 -3.34
N LEU A 174 24.92 13.27 -3.98
CA LEU A 174 25.44 13.04 -5.34
C LEU A 174 26.33 11.79 -5.42
N GLU A 175 27.16 11.55 -4.40
CA GLU A 175 28.01 10.37 -4.36
C GLU A 175 27.22 9.07 -4.12
N VAL A 176 26.20 9.11 -3.25
CA VAL A 176 25.29 7.97 -3.02
C VAL A 176 24.48 7.65 -4.27
N MET A 177 23.95 8.66 -4.96
CA MET A 177 23.15 8.47 -6.17
C MET A 177 23.99 7.93 -7.34
N LYS A 178 25.30 8.17 -7.36
CA LYS A 178 26.17 7.75 -8.45
C LYS A 178 26.24 6.23 -8.55
N GLY A 179 25.68 5.68 -9.63
CA GLY A 179 25.55 4.24 -9.82
C GLY A 179 24.36 3.62 -9.08
N HIS A 180 23.55 4.38 -8.34
CA HIS A 180 22.35 3.82 -7.71
C HIS A 180 21.14 4.03 -8.63
N PRO A 181 20.71 3.03 -9.43
CA PRO A 181 19.58 3.20 -10.33
C PRO A 181 18.27 3.41 -9.55
N VAL A 182 17.33 4.13 -10.14
CA VAL A 182 15.96 4.27 -9.63
C VAL A 182 14.99 3.73 -10.66
N LEU A 183 13.86 3.19 -10.21
CA LEU A 183 12.79 2.72 -11.09
C LEU A 183 11.75 3.82 -11.24
N LEU A 184 11.40 4.16 -12.48
CA LEU A 184 10.25 5.01 -12.78
C LEU A 184 9.10 4.15 -13.29
N ASN A 185 7.89 4.48 -12.84
CA ASN A 185 6.66 3.80 -13.22
C ASN A 185 5.55 4.82 -13.48
N ARG A 186 4.80 4.64 -14.57
CA ARG A 186 3.56 5.37 -14.84
C ARG A 186 2.37 4.40 -14.82
N ALA A 187 1.32 4.78 -14.08
CA ALA A 187 0.06 4.04 -14.10
C ALA A 187 -0.83 4.54 -15.26
N PRO A 188 -1.59 3.66 -15.94
CA PRO A 188 -1.61 2.21 -15.78
C PRO A 188 -0.42 1.51 -16.45
N THR A 189 0.15 0.49 -15.80
CA THR A 189 1.23 -0.32 -16.36
C THR A 189 0.67 -1.42 -17.26
N LEU A 190 0.69 -1.21 -18.59
CA LEU A 190 0.11 -2.15 -19.56
C LEU A 190 1.08 -3.27 -19.99
N HIS A 191 2.37 -2.97 -19.99
CA HIS A 191 3.45 -3.89 -20.37
C HIS A 191 4.72 -3.55 -19.60
N ARG A 192 5.73 -4.43 -19.72
CA ARG A 192 6.98 -4.30 -18.95
C ARG A 192 7.69 -2.95 -19.11
N LEU A 193 7.64 -2.31 -20.29
CA LEU A 193 8.26 -0.98 -20.51
C LEU A 193 7.58 0.15 -19.73
N GLY A 194 6.42 -0.09 -19.11
CA GLY A 194 5.80 0.85 -18.17
C GLY A 194 6.54 0.97 -16.83
N VAL A 195 7.57 0.15 -16.61
CA VAL A 195 8.54 0.31 -15.52
C VAL A 195 9.95 0.18 -16.09
N GLN A 196 10.79 1.21 -15.94
CA GLN A 196 12.18 1.18 -16.38
C GLN A 196 13.10 1.78 -15.32
N ALA A 197 14.36 1.33 -15.34
CA ALA A 197 15.42 1.84 -14.49
C ALA A 197 16.19 2.98 -15.18
N PHE A 198 16.60 3.95 -14.38
CA PHE A 198 17.38 5.11 -14.81
C PHE A 198 18.46 5.44 -13.78
N GLN A 199 19.57 5.98 -14.24
CA GLN A 199 20.55 6.65 -13.39
C GLN A 199 19.99 8.04 -13.00
N PRO A 200 19.71 8.30 -11.72
CA PRO A 200 19.17 9.58 -11.32
C PRO A 200 20.24 10.67 -11.38
N ILE A 201 19.83 11.85 -11.84
CA ILE A 201 20.60 13.10 -11.82
C ILE A 201 19.85 14.09 -10.94
N LEU A 202 20.56 14.66 -9.98
CA LEU A 202 19.99 15.68 -9.10
C LEU A 202 19.64 16.94 -9.90
N MET A 203 18.39 17.39 -9.82
CA MET A 203 17.89 18.56 -10.55
C MET A 203 17.15 19.51 -9.63
N ASP A 204 17.17 20.79 -9.99
CA ASP A 204 16.36 21.82 -9.33
C ASP A 204 14.89 21.74 -9.74
N GLY A 205 14.02 22.23 -8.85
CA GLY A 205 12.57 22.17 -9.01
C GLY A 205 11.94 20.98 -8.30
N ARG A 206 10.67 20.72 -8.61
CA ARG A 206 9.84 19.68 -7.96
C ARG A 206 9.34 18.60 -8.91
N ALA A 207 9.59 18.72 -10.21
CA ALA A 207 9.14 17.78 -11.23
C ALA A 207 10.24 16.79 -11.64
N ILE A 208 9.86 15.55 -11.93
CA ILE A 208 10.77 14.53 -12.46
C ILE A 208 11.03 14.84 -13.93
N ARG A 209 12.29 14.87 -14.35
CA ARG A 209 12.63 15.05 -15.77
C ARG A 209 12.76 13.70 -16.45
N LEU A 210 11.95 13.47 -17.47
CA LEU A 210 11.92 12.23 -18.24
C LEU A 210 12.52 12.45 -19.64
N HIS A 211 13.26 11.47 -20.12
CA HIS A 211 13.80 11.50 -21.47
C HIS A 211 12.66 11.35 -22.51
N PRO A 212 12.60 12.19 -23.57
CA PRO A 212 11.46 12.18 -24.50
C PRO A 212 11.30 10.84 -25.27
N LEU A 213 12.38 10.13 -25.57
CA LEU A 213 12.29 8.85 -26.30
C LEU A 213 11.67 7.70 -25.49
N VAL A 214 11.61 7.78 -24.16
CA VAL A 214 10.97 6.72 -23.36
C VAL A 214 9.47 6.96 -23.18
N CYS A 215 8.95 8.15 -23.53
CA CYS A 215 7.54 8.49 -23.38
C CYS A 215 6.61 7.48 -24.05
N ALA A 216 6.97 6.98 -25.24
CA ALA A 216 6.19 5.95 -25.94
C ALA A 216 6.06 4.65 -25.12
N GLY A 217 7.13 4.21 -24.45
CA GLY A 217 7.11 3.03 -23.59
C GLY A 217 6.30 3.20 -22.31
N PHE A 218 6.13 4.43 -21.83
CA PHE A 218 5.27 4.73 -20.67
C PHE A 218 3.85 5.15 -21.08
N ASN A 219 3.60 5.31 -22.38
CA ASN A 219 2.44 6.01 -22.92
C ASN A 219 2.23 7.40 -22.27
N ALA A 220 3.33 8.09 -21.96
CA ALA A 220 3.35 9.30 -21.14
C ALA A 220 3.33 10.56 -22.01
N ASP A 221 2.56 11.56 -21.58
CA ASP A 221 2.57 12.92 -22.08
C ASP A 221 3.00 13.90 -20.97
N PHE A 222 2.94 15.21 -21.24
CA PHE A 222 3.42 16.24 -20.33
C PHE A 222 2.34 17.27 -19.99
N ASP A 223 1.07 16.84 -19.90
CA ASP A 223 -0.09 17.70 -19.60
C ASP A 223 -0.50 17.70 -18.11
N GLY A 224 0.25 16.98 -17.27
CA GLY A 224 -0.06 16.78 -15.85
C GLY A 224 0.23 15.38 -15.33
N ASP A 225 0.63 14.48 -16.23
CA ASP A 225 1.09 13.13 -15.94
C ASP A 225 2.07 13.06 -14.74
N GLN A 226 1.91 11.99 -13.95
CA GLN A 226 2.73 11.73 -12.77
C GLN A 226 3.40 10.36 -12.86
N MET A 227 4.65 10.29 -12.39
CA MET A 227 5.37 9.02 -12.26
C MET A 227 5.74 8.74 -10.82
N ALA A 228 5.61 7.47 -10.44
CA ALA A 228 6.17 6.95 -9.21
C ALA A 228 7.66 6.64 -9.41
N VAL A 229 8.45 6.87 -8.37
CA VAL A 229 9.86 6.49 -8.28
C VAL A 229 10.03 5.49 -7.15
N HIS A 230 10.84 4.45 -7.37
CA HIS A 230 11.18 3.45 -6.36
C HIS A 230 12.69 3.24 -6.31
N ILE A 231 13.25 3.06 -5.10
CA ILE A 231 14.68 2.78 -4.90
C ILE A 231 14.90 1.27 -4.67
N PRO A 232 15.65 0.58 -5.55
CA PRO A 232 16.12 -0.77 -5.27
C PRO A 232 17.16 -0.73 -4.13
N LEU A 233 16.94 -1.49 -3.06
CA LEU A 233 17.80 -1.45 -1.88
C LEU A 233 18.90 -2.50 -1.91
N SER A 234 18.57 -3.77 -2.16
CA SER A 234 19.56 -4.85 -2.16
C SER A 234 20.48 -4.77 -3.38
N LEU A 235 21.64 -5.42 -3.29
CA LEU A 235 22.60 -5.44 -4.40
C LEU A 235 22.03 -6.20 -5.61
N GLU A 236 21.24 -7.25 -5.35
CA GLU A 236 20.55 -8.04 -6.37
C GLU A 236 19.53 -7.16 -7.10
N ALA A 237 18.68 -6.43 -6.36
CA ALA A 237 17.69 -5.53 -6.96
C ALA A 237 18.34 -4.39 -7.77
N GLN A 238 19.45 -3.84 -7.28
CA GLN A 238 20.22 -2.85 -8.03
C GLN A 238 20.84 -3.44 -9.30
N THR A 239 21.33 -4.68 -9.23
CA THR A 239 21.87 -5.43 -10.38
C THR A 239 20.79 -5.68 -11.41
N GLU A 240 19.63 -6.20 -11.01
CA GLU A 240 18.47 -6.42 -11.89
C GLU A 240 18.05 -5.11 -12.57
N ALA A 241 17.96 -4.01 -11.81
CA ALA A 241 17.64 -2.70 -12.36
C ALA A 241 18.65 -2.27 -13.44
N ARG A 242 19.96 -2.48 -13.22
CA ARG A 242 21.01 -2.08 -14.17
C ARG A 242 21.06 -2.94 -15.42
N PHE A 243 20.88 -4.26 -15.30
CA PHE A 243 21.08 -5.17 -16.42
C PHE A 243 19.78 -5.49 -17.17
N LEU A 244 18.67 -5.64 -16.46
CA LEU A 244 17.40 -6.09 -17.04
C LEU A 244 16.46 -4.92 -17.35
N MET A 245 16.42 -3.89 -16.50
CA MET A 245 15.39 -2.85 -16.57
C MET A 245 15.88 -1.50 -17.09
N LEU A 246 17.18 -1.34 -17.32
CA LEU A 246 17.75 -0.05 -17.75
C LEU A 246 17.13 0.39 -19.08
N SER A 247 16.78 1.67 -19.21
CA SER A 247 16.02 2.14 -20.37
C SER A 247 16.74 1.98 -21.71
N ASN A 248 18.08 1.98 -21.72
CA ASN A 248 18.88 1.79 -22.93
C ASN A 248 19.03 0.31 -23.36
N THR A 249 18.68 -0.66 -22.50
CA THR A 249 18.63 -2.08 -22.88
C THR A 249 17.26 -2.49 -23.40
N ASN A 250 16.23 -1.68 -23.16
CA ASN A 250 14.83 -1.96 -23.47
C ASN A 250 14.27 -1.03 -24.56
N LEU A 251 14.88 -1.07 -25.75
CA LEU A 251 14.54 -0.20 -26.89
C LEU A 251 13.48 -0.76 -27.83
N VAL A 252 13.35 -2.09 -27.88
CA VAL A 252 12.44 -2.79 -28.79
C VAL A 252 11.21 -3.22 -28.02
N SER A 253 10.04 -3.14 -28.65
CA SER A 253 8.82 -3.70 -28.08
C SER A 253 9.06 -5.18 -27.75
N PRO A 254 8.67 -5.66 -26.55
CA PRO A 254 8.62 -7.09 -26.24
C PRO A 254 7.81 -7.88 -27.26
#